data_AF-A0A536V955-F1
#
_entry.id   AF-A0A536V955-F1
#
_cell.length_a   1.000
_cell.length_b   1.000
_cell.length_c   1.000
_cell.angle_alpha   90.00
_cell.angle_beta   90.00
_cell.angle_gamma   90.00
#
_symmetry.space_group_name_H-M   'P 1'
#
loop_
_entity.id
_entity.type
_entity.pdbx_description
1 polymer ?
#
loop_
_entity_poly.entity_id
_entity_poly.type
_entity_poly.pdbx_seq_one_letter_code
_entity_poly.pdbx_strand_id
1 'polypeptide(L)'
;KAHETKSLLRFITCGSVDDGKSTLIGRLLYESKMLFEDQLAALEADSKKVGTRGGDIDYALLLDGLAAEREQGITIDVAYRFFSTDRRK
;
A
#
# COMPACT_ATOMS: atom_id res chain seq x y z
N LYS A 1 20.53 21.06 -6.65
CA LYS A 1 21.53 20.02 -7.03
C LYS A 1 21.35 18.66 -6.33
N ALA A 2 20.54 18.52 -5.26
CA ALA A 2 20.34 17.24 -4.56
C ALA A 2 19.35 16.25 -5.24
N HIS A 3 18.82 16.57 -6.43
CA HIS A 3 17.82 15.76 -7.13
C HIS A 3 18.35 14.98 -8.35
N GLU A 4 19.60 15.20 -8.76
CA GLU A 4 20.14 14.64 -10.02
C GLU A 4 20.60 13.18 -9.91
N THR A 5 20.81 12.63 -8.71
CA THR A 5 21.40 11.28 -8.53
C THR A 5 20.71 10.41 -7.48
N LYS A 6 19.44 10.64 -7.17
CA LYS A 6 18.68 9.66 -6.38
C LYS A 6 18.42 8.43 -7.26
N SER A 7 19.04 7.29 -6.93
CA SER A 7 18.92 6.02 -7.66
C SER A 7 17.48 5.51 -7.62
N LEU A 8 16.93 5.15 -8.78
CA LEU A 8 15.60 4.52 -8.88
C LEU A 8 15.72 3.03 -8.55
N LEU A 9 14.97 2.58 -7.55
CA LEU A 9 14.81 1.16 -7.24
C LEU A 9 13.43 0.70 -7.73
N ARG A 10 13.42 -0.33 -8.58
CA ARG A 10 12.19 -1.05 -8.93
C ARG A 10 12.23 -2.39 -8.23
N PHE A 11 11.23 -2.69 -7.43
CA PHE A 11 11.06 -4.00 -6.82
C PHE A 11 9.59 -4.40 -6.87
N ILE A 12 9.36 -5.70 -6.77
CA ILE A 12 8.04 -6.31 -6.71
C ILE A 12 8.00 -7.23 -5.48
N THR A 13 6.83 -7.39 -4.88
CA THR A 13 6.60 -8.42 -3.87
C THR A 13 5.91 -9.61 -4.51
N CYS A 14 6.45 -10.81 -4.33
CA CYS A 14 5.87 -12.07 -4.79
C CYS A 14 5.88 -13.09 -3.64
N GLY A 15 5.00 -14.10 -3.71
CA GLY A 15 4.75 -15.06 -2.63
C GLY A 15 3.34 -15.64 -2.67
N SER A 16 3.05 -16.59 -1.77
CA SER A 16 1.77 -17.29 -1.63
C SER A 16 0.63 -16.35 -1.25
N VAL A 17 -0.61 -16.80 -1.44
CA VAL A 17 -1.80 -16.19 -0.82
C VAL A 17 -1.55 -16.10 0.70
N ASP A 18 -1.98 -14.99 1.31
CA ASP A 18 -1.82 -14.67 2.74
C ASP A 18 -0.40 -14.35 3.27
N ASP A 19 0.63 -14.32 2.43
CA ASP A 19 1.99 -13.89 2.82
C ASP A 19 2.12 -12.39 3.15
N GLY A 20 1.02 -11.63 3.16
CA GLY A 20 1.00 -10.22 3.54
C GLY A 20 1.72 -9.28 2.55
N LYS A 21 1.86 -9.69 1.29
CA LYS A 21 2.53 -8.90 0.22
C LYS A 21 1.95 -7.49 0.07
N SER A 22 0.63 -7.40 -0.08
CA SER A 22 -0.09 -6.13 -0.25
C SER A 22 -0.07 -5.31 1.04
N THR A 23 -0.13 -5.96 2.20
CA THR A 23 0.06 -5.31 3.50
C THR A 23 1.46 -4.67 3.62
N LEU A 24 2.51 -5.37 3.19
CA LEU A 24 3.89 -4.86 3.21
C LEU A 24 4.05 -3.65 2.29
N ILE A 25 3.63 -3.74 1.03
CA ILE A 25 3.71 -2.60 0.10
C ILE A 25 2.86 -1.43 0.62
N GLY A 26 1.63 -1.69 1.09
CA GLY A 26 0.75 -0.66 1.61
C GLY A 26 1.35 0.06 2.83
N ARG A 27 2.00 -0.68 3.73
CA ARG A 27 2.71 -0.11 4.87
C ARG A 27 3.91 0.74 4.45
N LEU A 28 4.67 0.33 3.44
CA LEU A 28 5.77 1.14 2.90
C LEU A 28 5.26 2.47 2.33
N LEU A 29 4.11 2.45 1.62
CA LEU A 29 3.48 3.67 1.11
C LEU A 29 3.01 4.57 2.25
N TYR A 30 2.41 4.00 3.29
CA TYR A 30 1.99 4.72 4.48
C TYR A 30 3.18 5.39 5.20
N GLU A 31 4.24 4.62 5.49
CA GLU A 31 5.44 5.13 6.18
C GLU A 31 6.24 6.14 5.34
N SER A 32 6.16 6.08 4.01
CA SER A 32 6.76 7.08 3.11
C SER A 32 6.09 8.46 3.16
N LYS A 33 5.02 8.62 3.97
CA LYS A 33 4.23 9.86 4.11
C LYS A 33 3.72 10.43 2.78
N MET A 34 3.49 9.56 1.80
CA MET A 34 2.97 9.97 0.49
C MET A 34 1.44 9.96 0.41
N LEU A 35 0.75 9.61 1.51
CA LEU A 35 -0.70 9.67 1.59
C LEU A 35 -1.13 11.02 2.16
N PHE A 36 -2.08 11.66 1.48
CA PHE A 36 -2.76 12.84 1.98
C PHE A 36 -3.68 12.46 3.17
N GLU A 37 -4.00 13.43 4.03
CA GLU A 37 -4.80 13.19 5.25
C GLU A 37 -6.21 12.65 4.95
N ASP A 38 -6.80 13.07 3.84
CA ASP A 38 -8.09 12.58 3.35
C ASP A 38 -8.02 11.10 2.94
N GLN A 39 -6.94 10.69 2.27
CA GLN A 39 -6.71 9.29 1.91
C GLN A 39 -6.49 8.42 3.15
N LEU A 40 -5.80 8.96 4.16
CA LEU A 40 -5.62 8.26 5.42
C LEU A 40 -6.95 8.10 6.16
N ALA A 41 -7.77 9.15 6.25
CA ALA A 41 -9.08 9.07 6.88
C ALA A 41 -10.01 8.07 6.17
N ALA A 42 -9.96 8.04 4.83
CA ALA A 42 -10.69 7.04 4.04
C ALA A 42 -10.20 5.62 4.33
N LEU A 43 -8.89 5.41 4.41
CA LEU A 43 -8.29 4.12 4.74
C LEU A 43 -8.70 3.64 6.14
N GLU A 44 -8.69 4.52 7.14
CA GLU A 44 -9.13 4.19 8.50
C GLU A 44 -10.62 3.82 8.54
N ALA A 45 -11.45 4.56 7.81
CA ALA A 45 -12.89 4.28 7.72
C ALA A 45 -13.16 2.93 7.01
N ASP A 46 -12.46 2.64 5.92
CA ASP A 46 -12.60 1.38 5.20
C ASP A 46 -12.04 0.21 6.01
N SER A 47 -10.92 0.40 6.72
CA SER A 47 -10.35 -0.61 7.62
C SER A 47 -11.34 -1.01 8.73
N LYS A 48 -12.13 -0.06 9.25
CA LYS A 48 -13.16 -0.35 10.26
C LYS A 48 -14.38 -1.09 9.70
N LYS A 49 -14.70 -0.90 8.40
CA LYS A 49 -15.89 -1.47 7.77
C LYS A 49 -15.63 -2.85 7.16
N VAL A 50 -14.50 -2.99 6.47
CA VAL A 50 -14.16 -4.15 5.62
C VAL A 50 -12.75 -4.67 5.88
N GLY A 51 -12.00 -4.07 6.82
CA GLY A 51 -10.64 -4.49 7.11
C GLY A 51 -10.57 -5.86 7.79
N THR A 52 -9.49 -6.57 7.51
CA THR A 52 -9.24 -7.93 8.01
C THR A 52 -8.40 -7.96 9.29
N ARG A 53 -7.95 -6.79 9.75
CA ARG A 53 -6.94 -6.63 10.82
C ARG A 53 -7.52 -6.36 12.21
N GLY A 54 -8.78 -6.73 12.46
CA GLY A 54 -9.36 -6.69 13.81
C GLY A 54 -9.46 -5.29 14.44
N GLY A 55 -9.58 -4.24 13.62
CA GLY A 55 -9.69 -2.85 14.07
C GLY A 55 -8.45 -2.00 13.83
N ASP A 56 -7.31 -2.62 13.49
CA ASP A 56 -6.13 -1.92 13.01
C ASP A 56 -6.29 -1.46 11.56
N ILE A 57 -5.45 -0.51 11.14
CA ILE A 57 -5.39 -0.04 9.75
C ILE A 57 -4.98 -1.20 8.84
N ASP A 58 -5.83 -1.51 7.86
CA ASP A 58 -5.55 -2.52 6.85
C ASP A 58 -4.89 -1.89 5.63
N TYR A 59 -3.56 -1.90 5.63
CA TYR A 59 -2.76 -1.28 4.56
C TYR A 59 -2.96 -1.92 3.18
N ALA A 60 -3.47 -3.15 3.08
CA ALA A 60 -3.73 -3.79 1.79
C ALA A 60 -4.79 -3.02 0.97
N LEU A 61 -5.75 -2.38 1.64
CA LEU A 61 -6.82 -1.61 1.02
C LEU A 61 -6.34 -0.39 0.21
N LEU A 62 -5.08 0.04 0.40
CA LEU A 62 -4.46 1.09 -0.42
C LEU A 62 -4.13 0.62 -1.84
N LEU A 63 -3.96 -0.70 -2.02
CA LEU A 63 -3.56 -1.34 -3.26
C LEU A 63 -4.75 -2.01 -3.94
N ASP A 64 -5.69 -2.52 -3.16
CA ASP A 64 -6.90 -3.20 -3.65
C ASP A 64 -7.90 -2.19 -4.24
N GLY A 65 -7.83 -2.05 -5.57
CA GLY A 65 -8.63 -1.11 -6.35
C GLY A 65 -9.99 -1.68 -6.77
N LEU A 66 -10.12 -2.99 -6.86
CA LEU A 66 -11.35 -3.66 -7.29
C LEU A 66 -12.21 -4.05 -6.08
N ALA A 67 -13.53 -3.91 -6.22
CA ALA A 67 -14.47 -4.39 -5.20
C ALA A 67 -14.32 -5.90 -4.93
N ALA A 68 -14.05 -6.67 -5.99
CA ALA A 68 -13.80 -8.11 -5.90
C ALA A 68 -12.54 -8.46 -5.09
N GLU A 69 -11.49 -7.64 -5.17
CA GLU A 69 -10.27 -7.82 -4.35
C GLU A 69 -10.59 -7.67 -2.87
N ARG A 70 -11.39 -6.66 -2.52
CA ARG A 70 -11.81 -6.39 -1.14
C ARG A 70 -12.75 -7.46 -0.59
N GLU A 71 -13.65 -7.99 -1.41
CA GLU A 71 -14.59 -9.04 -1.01
C GLU A 71 -13.88 -10.38 -0.78
N GLN A 72 -12.90 -10.72 -1.62
CA GLN A 72 -12.19 -12.00 -1.56
C GLN A 72 -10.90 -11.95 -0.73
N GLY A 73 -10.41 -10.76 -0.38
CA GLY A 73 -9.14 -10.58 0.34
C GLY A 73 -7.91 -11.00 -0.48
N ILE A 74 -7.98 -10.88 -1.80
CA ILE A 74 -6.87 -11.22 -2.72
C ILE A 74 -6.53 -10.04 -3.60
N THR A 75 -5.29 -10.00 -4.11
CA THR A 75 -4.86 -9.03 -5.12
C THR A 75 -4.97 -9.67 -6.50
N ILE A 76 -5.83 -9.12 -7.34
CA ILE A 76 -6.17 -9.59 -8.69
C ILE A 76 -5.36 -8.81 -9.72
N ASP A 77 -5.23 -7.49 -9.55
CA ASP A 77 -4.51 -6.62 -10.49
C ASP A 77 -3.16 -6.15 -9.95
N VAL A 78 -2.24 -5.85 -10.86
CA VAL A 78 -0.91 -5.37 -10.54
C VAL A 78 -0.93 -3.85 -10.47
N ALA A 79 -0.91 -3.31 -9.25
CA ALA A 79 -0.78 -1.88 -9.02
C ALA A 79 0.69 -1.43 -9.05
N TYR A 80 0.99 -0.37 -9.80
CA TYR A 80 2.27 0.34 -9.74
C TYR A 80 2.13 1.61 -8.93
N ARG A 81 2.95 1.75 -7.87
CA ARG A 81 3.01 2.96 -7.04
C ARG A 81 4.45 3.44 -6.94
N PHE A 82 4.64 4.73 -7.17
CA PHE A 82 5.91 5.39 -6.92
C PHE A 82 5.93 5.88 -5.49
N PHE A 83 7.01 5.62 -4.77
CA PHE A 83 7.25 6.22 -3.48
C PHE A 83 8.71 6.65 -3.37
N SER A 84 8.94 7.70 -2.59
CA SER A 84 10.27 8.21 -2.34
C SER A 84 10.57 8.20 -0.85
N THR A 85 11.85 8.18 -0.52
CA THR A 85 12.35 8.30 0.86
C THR A 85 13.36 9.43 0.91
N ASP A 86 13.78 9.79 2.13
CA ASP A 86 14.84 10.79 2.30
C ASP A 86 16.11 10.42 1.51
N ARG A 87 16.43 9.12 1.43
CA ARG A 87 17.65 8.59 0.80
C ARG A 87 17.50 8.21 -0.67
N ARG A 88 16.32 7.80 -1.16
CA ARG A 88 16.11 7.30 -2.53
C ARG A 88 14.84 7.86 -3.17
N LYS A 89 14.83 7.97 -4.49
CA LYS A 89 13.67 8.45 -5.27
C LYS A 89 12.64 7.36 -5.41
#